data_AF-A0A0F9J3U2-F1
#
_entry.id   AF-A0A0F9J3U2-F1
#
_cell.length_a   1.000
_cell.length_b   1.000
_cell.length_c   1.000
_cell.angle_alpha   90.00
_cell.angle_beta   90.00
_cell.angle_gamma   90.00
#
_symmetry.space_group_name_H-M   'P 1'
#
loop_
_entity.id
_entity.type
_entity.pdbx_description
1 polymer ?
#
loop_
_entity_poly.entity_id
_entity_poly.type
_entity_poly.pdbx_seq_one_letter_code
_entity_poly.pdbx_strand_id
1 'polypeptide(L)'
;MSALKCRELKENDMVRFDASSKRYGTAEFIFCFVLKRGKLKELFIWPSQQANVTEFFHVALPYAPQQFGVSAWTHKEMDEPRPWMFFWCREHRCVAMRVYVPKQAKCFRVHFGSWFRIIFDTTCEPYGGMLK
;
A
#
# COMPACT_ATOMS: atom_id res chain seq x y z
N MET A 1 -23.23 4.13 -8.05
CA MET A 1 -21.86 3.75 -7.63
C MET A 1 -21.94 3.48 -6.13
N SER A 2 -21.68 2.27 -5.65
CA SER A 2 -21.60 2.06 -4.20
C SER A 2 -20.49 2.95 -3.66
N ALA A 3 -20.76 3.72 -2.60
CA ALA A 3 -19.74 4.51 -1.96
C ALA A 3 -18.63 3.58 -1.46
N LEU A 4 -17.41 3.79 -1.94
CA LEU A 4 -16.26 3.05 -1.44
C LEU A 4 -16.11 3.32 0.06
N LYS A 5 -15.92 2.26 0.85
CA LYS A 5 -15.76 2.38 2.29
C LYS A 5 -14.30 2.75 2.61
N CYS A 6 -14.10 3.81 3.37
CA CYS A 6 -12.80 4.11 3.94
C CYS A 6 -12.50 3.16 5.10
N ARG A 7 -11.38 2.43 5.04
CA ARG A 7 -10.86 1.63 6.16
C ARG A 7 -9.57 2.23 6.67
N GLU A 8 -9.53 2.58 7.96
CA GLU A 8 -8.30 3.00 8.62
C GLU A 8 -7.39 1.79 8.85
N LEU A 9 -6.10 1.95 8.56
CA LEU A 9 -5.05 0.95 8.81
C LEU A 9 -4.05 1.47 9.85
N LYS A 10 -3.65 0.58 10.74
CA LYS A 10 -2.67 0.79 11.81
C LYS A 10 -1.41 -0.03 11.57
N GLU A 11 -0.48 0.04 12.50
CA GLU A 11 0.76 -0.72 12.44
C GLU A 11 0.48 -2.21 12.30
N ASN A 12 1.18 -2.86 11.36
CA ASN A 12 1.03 -4.27 11.00
C ASN A 12 -0.34 -4.69 10.47
N ASP A 13 -1.27 -3.74 10.23
CA ASP A 13 -2.52 -4.08 9.55
C ASP A 13 -2.22 -4.60 8.15
N MET A 14 -2.99 -5.61 7.78
CA MET A 14 -2.81 -6.33 6.54
C MET A 14 -4.04 -6.20 5.66
N VAL A 15 -3.77 -5.97 4.38
CA VAL A 15 -4.78 -5.84 3.34
C VAL A 15 -4.55 -6.93 2.31
N ARG A 16 -5.53 -7.81 2.15
CA ARG A 16 -5.58 -8.78 1.06
C ARG A 16 -6.15 -8.09 -0.17
N PHE A 17 -5.66 -8.49 -1.33
CA PHE A 17 -6.18 -8.01 -2.61
C PHE A 17 -6.13 -9.13 -3.64
N ASP A 18 -7.06 -9.06 -4.58
CA ASP A 18 -7.09 -9.98 -5.71
C ASP A 18 -6.38 -9.35 -6.91
N ALA A 19 -5.36 -10.05 -7.40
CA ALA A 19 -4.76 -9.73 -8.67
C ALA A 19 -5.65 -10.27 -9.79
N SER A 20 -5.98 -9.44 -10.77
CA SER A 20 -6.81 -9.85 -11.91
C SER A 20 -6.13 -10.91 -12.80
N SER A 21 -4.79 -11.03 -12.76
CA SER A 21 -4.03 -12.15 -13.36
C SER A 21 -2.60 -12.28 -12.80
N LYS A 22 -1.84 -13.31 -13.23
CA LYS A 22 -0.47 -13.66 -12.76
C LYS A 22 0.69 -12.84 -13.37
N ARG A 23 0.42 -11.77 -14.14
CA ARG A 23 1.46 -10.90 -14.75
C ARG A 23 1.66 -9.63 -13.90
N TYR A 24 2.77 -8.92 -14.08
CA TYR A 24 2.92 -7.57 -13.51
C TYR A 24 1.87 -6.62 -14.09
N GLY A 25 1.35 -5.70 -13.27
CA GLY A 25 0.38 -4.70 -13.71
C GLY A 25 -1.08 -5.12 -13.64
N THR A 26 -1.41 -6.03 -12.72
CA THR A 26 -2.75 -6.62 -12.57
C THR A 26 -3.47 -6.20 -11.30
N ALA A 27 -2.68 -5.90 -10.27
CA ALA A 27 -3.09 -5.09 -9.13
C ALA A 27 -2.17 -3.87 -9.09
N GLU A 28 -2.78 -2.71 -8.91
CA GLU A 28 -2.10 -1.45 -8.73
C GLU A 28 -2.68 -0.77 -7.49
N PHE A 29 -1.85 0.02 -6.84
CA PHE A 29 -2.30 0.94 -5.81
C PHE A 29 -1.84 2.35 -6.13
N ILE A 30 -2.71 3.31 -5.89
CA ILE A 30 -2.39 4.72 -5.86
C ILE A 30 -2.12 5.10 -4.40
N PHE A 31 -0.96 5.69 -4.16
CA PHE A 31 -0.52 6.18 -2.86
C PHE A 31 -0.57 7.71 -2.86
N CYS A 32 -1.49 8.29 -2.09
CA CYS A 32 -1.71 9.73 -1.97
C CYS A 32 -1.04 10.27 -0.70
N PHE A 33 -0.03 11.13 -0.87
CA PHE A 33 0.83 11.64 0.20
C PHE A 33 0.35 12.98 0.75
N VAL A 34 -0.50 12.96 1.77
CA VAL A 34 -1.02 14.20 2.37
C VAL A 34 0.02 14.79 3.32
N LEU A 35 0.55 15.95 2.93
CA LEU A 35 1.54 16.70 3.68
C LEU A 35 0.86 17.77 4.54
N LYS A 36 1.25 17.89 5.81
CA LYS A 36 0.93 19.05 6.65
C LYS A 36 2.22 19.69 7.11
N ARG A 37 2.39 20.98 6.80
CA ARG A 37 3.63 21.76 7.08
C ARG A 37 4.89 21.06 6.55
N GLY A 38 4.82 20.59 5.29
CA GLY A 38 5.94 19.91 4.61
C GLY A 38 6.25 18.49 5.12
N LYS A 39 5.46 17.95 6.06
CA LYS A 39 5.65 16.62 6.63
C LYS A 39 4.54 15.67 6.22
N LEU A 40 4.88 14.44 5.81
CA LEU A 40 3.88 13.41 5.53
C LEU A 40 3.12 13.07 6.82
N LYS A 41 1.79 13.20 6.78
CA LYS A 41 0.92 12.97 7.93
C LYS A 41 -0.13 11.92 7.70
N GLU A 42 -0.65 11.84 6.47
CA GLU A 42 -1.65 10.84 6.11
C GLU A 42 -1.26 10.24 4.77
N LEU A 43 -1.55 8.95 4.61
CA LEU A 43 -1.43 8.24 3.35
C LEU A 43 -2.79 7.64 3.02
N PHE A 44 -3.35 8.01 1.88
CA PHE A 44 -4.51 7.31 1.32
C PHE A 44 -4.03 6.31 0.27
N ILE A 45 -4.53 5.08 0.34
CA ILE A 45 -4.16 3.98 -0.55
C ILE A 45 -5.41 3.52 -1.29
N TRP A 46 -5.39 3.68 -2.60
CA TRP A 46 -6.52 3.37 -3.46
C TRP A 46 -6.20 2.19 -4.36
N PRO A 47 -6.99 1.10 -4.31
CA PRO A 47 -6.90 0.04 -5.31
C PRO A 47 -7.19 0.62 -6.71
N SER A 48 -6.31 0.35 -7.66
CA SER A 48 -6.46 0.68 -9.07
C SER A 48 -6.30 -0.60 -9.89
N GLN A 49 -7.18 -0.81 -10.88
CA GLN A 49 -7.21 -2.00 -11.75
C GLN A 49 -7.72 -3.32 -11.14
N GLN A 50 -8.11 -3.37 -9.86
CA GLN A 50 -8.83 -4.53 -9.31
C GLN A 50 -10.33 -4.50 -9.67
N ALA A 51 -10.91 -5.67 -9.95
CA ALA A 51 -12.36 -5.80 -10.12
C ALA A 51 -13.07 -5.74 -8.77
N ASN A 52 -14.25 -5.09 -8.70
CA ASN A 52 -15.09 -5.01 -7.50
C ASN A 52 -14.40 -4.34 -6.28
N VAL A 53 -13.76 -3.18 -6.49
CA VAL A 53 -13.24 -2.38 -5.38
C VAL A 53 -14.39 -1.92 -4.49
N THR A 54 -14.36 -2.30 -3.20
CA THR A 54 -15.35 -1.91 -2.19
C THR A 54 -14.77 -0.99 -1.12
N GLU A 55 -13.44 -0.98 -0.97
CA GLU A 55 -12.74 -0.22 0.07
C GLU A 55 -11.56 0.56 -0.50
N PHE A 56 -11.23 1.68 0.14
CA PHE A 56 -9.93 2.33 0.06
C PHE A 56 -9.39 2.49 1.47
N PHE A 57 -8.08 2.70 1.59
CA PHE A 57 -7.41 2.67 2.88
C PHE A 57 -6.87 4.03 3.28
N HIS A 58 -6.93 4.33 4.56
CA HIS A 58 -6.36 5.52 5.16
C HIS A 58 -5.37 5.12 6.24
N VAL A 59 -4.16 5.68 6.19
CA VAL A 59 -3.13 5.49 7.19
C VAL A 59 -2.83 6.85 7.83
N ALA A 60 -3.28 7.03 9.08
CA ALA A 60 -2.88 8.18 9.89
C ALA A 60 -1.50 7.90 10.48
N LEU A 61 -0.51 8.74 10.15
CA LEU A 61 0.87 8.50 10.59
C LEU A 61 1.08 9.07 12.00
N PRO A 62 1.50 8.23 12.97
CA PRO A 62 1.68 8.67 14.36
C PRO A 62 2.82 9.69 14.52
N TYR A 63 3.76 9.70 13.58
CA TYR A 63 4.86 10.65 13.48
C TYR A 63 5.05 11.09 12.03
N ALA A 64 5.94 12.07 11.79
CA ALA A 64 6.32 12.47 10.44
C ALA A 64 7.52 11.62 9.99
N PRO A 65 7.33 10.57 9.18
CA PRO A 65 8.44 9.73 8.75
C PRO A 65 9.40 10.55 7.89
N GLN A 66 10.70 10.28 8.03
CA GLN A 66 11.71 10.89 7.15
C GLN A 66 11.61 10.36 5.72
N GLN A 67 11.18 9.10 5.58
CA GLN A 67 11.11 8.41 4.30
C GLN A 67 9.87 7.51 4.24
N PHE A 68 9.31 7.43 3.03
CA PHE A 68 8.29 6.47 2.66
C PHE A 68 8.91 5.45 1.70
N GLY A 69 8.60 4.16 1.88
CA GLY A 69 9.02 3.11 0.97
C GLY A 69 7.91 2.13 0.63
N VAL A 70 7.94 1.62 -0.61
CA VAL A 70 7.23 0.39 -0.99
C VAL A 70 8.28 -0.69 -1.18
N SER A 71 8.06 -1.86 -0.60
CA SER A 71 9.00 -2.97 -0.71
C SER A 71 8.29 -4.31 -0.78
N ALA A 72 9.03 -5.35 -1.16
CA ALA A 72 8.62 -6.73 -1.04
C ALA A 72 9.77 -7.53 -0.43
N TRP A 73 9.48 -8.73 0.09
CA TRP A 73 10.51 -9.63 0.59
C TRP A 73 11.20 -10.35 -0.58
N THR A 74 12.12 -9.66 -1.24
CA THR A 74 12.82 -10.14 -2.44
C THR A 74 13.60 -11.43 -2.23
N HIS A 75 14.06 -11.71 -1.00
CA HIS A 75 14.72 -12.98 -0.64
C HIS A 75 13.80 -14.21 -0.71
N LYS A 76 12.49 -14.03 -0.88
CA LYS A 76 11.50 -15.10 -1.14
C LYS A 76 11.14 -15.21 -2.63
N GLU A 77 12.07 -14.89 -3.53
CA GLU A 77 11.85 -14.88 -4.99
C GLU A 77 10.69 -13.97 -5.41
N MET A 78 10.41 -12.95 -4.59
CA MET A 78 9.43 -11.92 -4.91
C MET A 78 10.06 -10.86 -5.78
N ASP A 79 9.29 -10.50 -6.79
CA ASP A 79 9.54 -9.33 -7.60
C ASP A 79 9.45 -8.03 -6.76
N GLU A 80 10.21 -7.00 -7.14
CA GLU A 80 10.08 -5.69 -6.49
C GLU A 80 8.80 -4.97 -6.94
N PRO A 81 8.12 -4.24 -6.02
CA PRO A 81 7.04 -3.35 -6.42
C PRO A 81 7.62 -2.28 -7.35
N ARG A 82 6.86 -1.89 -8.37
CA ARG A 82 7.33 -0.90 -9.36
C ARG A 82 6.53 0.39 -9.24
N PRO A 83 7.07 1.42 -8.57
CA PRO A 83 6.52 2.77 -8.64
C PRO A 83 6.57 3.25 -10.08
N TRP A 84 5.47 3.81 -10.56
CA TRP A 84 5.42 4.45 -11.86
C TRP A 84 4.44 5.61 -11.81
N MET A 85 4.76 6.69 -12.54
CA MET A 85 3.93 7.89 -12.64
C MET A 85 3.61 8.60 -11.31
N PHE A 86 4.26 9.74 -11.10
CA PHE A 86 3.87 10.71 -10.09
C PHE A 86 2.88 11.71 -10.69
N PHE A 87 1.81 12.02 -9.97
CA PHE A 87 0.77 12.94 -10.42
C PHE A 87 0.11 13.67 -9.25
N TRP A 88 -0.65 14.72 -9.56
CA TRP A 88 -1.42 15.46 -8.56
C TRP A 88 -2.82 14.84 -8.39
N CYS A 89 -3.13 14.33 -7.20
CA CYS A 89 -4.45 13.84 -6.85
C CYS A 89 -5.37 15.02 -6.52
N ARG A 90 -6.43 15.22 -7.30
CA ARG A 90 -7.40 16.32 -7.07
C ARG A 90 -8.32 16.09 -5.87
N GLU A 91 -8.63 14.84 -5.57
CA GLU A 91 -9.49 14.45 -4.45
C GLU A 91 -8.85 14.79 -3.10
N HIS A 92 -7.60 14.36 -2.90
CA HIS A 92 -6.86 14.58 -1.65
C HIS A 92 -5.96 15.83 -1.68
N ARG A 93 -5.90 16.52 -2.82
CA ARG A 93 -5.07 17.72 -3.07
C ARG A 93 -3.61 17.50 -2.67
N CYS A 94 -3.03 16.41 -3.16
CA CYS A 94 -1.68 16.01 -2.79
C CYS A 94 -0.93 15.34 -3.95
N VAL A 95 0.38 15.17 -3.80
CA VAL A 95 1.17 14.32 -4.69
C VAL A 95 0.74 12.88 -4.48
N ALA A 96 0.60 12.13 -5.57
CA ALA A 96 0.32 10.72 -5.54
C ALA A 96 1.25 9.96 -6.50
N MET A 97 1.41 8.67 -6.28
CA MET A 97 2.14 7.77 -7.18
C MET A 97 1.35 6.49 -7.41
N ARG A 98 1.48 5.89 -8.60
CA ARG A 98 1.01 4.52 -8.84
C ARG A 98 2.12 3.54 -8.53
N VAL A 99 1.75 2.36 -8.05
CA VAL A 99 2.69 1.26 -7.85
C VAL A 99 2.05 -0.01 -8.36
N TYR A 100 2.75 -0.65 -9.28
CA TYR A 100 2.44 -2.01 -9.66
C TYR A 100 2.90 -2.98 -8.58
N VAL A 101 1.96 -3.81 -8.17
CA VAL A 101 2.17 -4.85 -7.18
C VAL A 101 3.01 -5.98 -7.79
N PRO A 102 3.93 -6.60 -7.03
CA PRO A 102 4.62 -7.82 -7.46
C PRO A 102 3.65 -8.94 -7.83
N LYS A 103 3.93 -9.67 -8.91
CA LYS A 103 3.01 -10.71 -9.44
C LYS A 103 2.67 -11.82 -8.42
N GLN A 104 3.57 -12.07 -7.46
CA GLN A 104 3.44 -13.11 -6.44
C GLN A 104 2.66 -12.63 -5.21
N ALA A 105 2.56 -11.32 -5.00
CA ALA A 105 2.00 -10.77 -3.77
C ALA A 105 0.47 -10.95 -3.73
N LYS A 106 -0.03 -11.27 -2.54
CA LYS A 106 -1.47 -11.44 -2.26
C LYS A 106 -1.99 -10.44 -1.23
N CYS A 107 -1.07 -9.82 -0.50
CA CYS A 107 -1.38 -8.80 0.48
C CYS A 107 -0.26 -7.77 0.59
N PHE A 108 -0.58 -6.67 1.24
CA PHE A 108 0.41 -5.76 1.79
C PHE A 108 0.16 -5.54 3.27
N ARG A 109 1.19 -5.06 3.96
CA ARG A 109 1.13 -4.63 5.35
C ARG A 109 1.68 -3.22 5.54
N VAL A 110 1.16 -2.54 6.54
CA VAL A 110 1.63 -1.23 7.01
C VAL A 110 2.73 -1.44 8.04
N HIS A 111 3.84 -0.69 7.92
CA HIS A 111 4.94 -0.75 8.87
C HIS A 111 5.50 0.65 9.20
N PHE A 112 5.55 0.98 10.48
CA PHE A 112 5.98 2.23 11.10
C PHE A 112 7.31 1.99 11.84
N GLY A 113 8.34 1.58 11.10
CA GLY A 113 9.70 1.41 11.64
C GLY A 113 10.47 2.73 11.73
N SER A 114 11.79 2.68 11.53
CA SER A 114 12.57 3.91 11.31
C SER A 114 12.09 4.68 10.07
N TRP A 115 11.57 3.95 9.07
CA TRP A 115 10.89 4.47 7.89
C TRP A 115 9.46 3.94 7.83
N PHE A 116 8.56 4.73 7.26
CA PHE A 116 7.21 4.28 6.97
C PHE A 116 7.22 3.45 5.68
N ARG A 117 6.74 2.19 5.75
CA ARG A 117 6.78 1.26 4.61
C ARG A 117 5.45 0.58 4.39
N ILE A 118 5.16 0.33 3.11
CA ILE A 118 4.15 -0.62 2.66
C ILE A 118 4.90 -1.83 2.11
N ILE A 119 4.65 -2.99 2.71
CA ILE A 119 5.42 -4.20 2.41
C ILE A 119 4.48 -5.23 1.78
N PHE A 120 4.73 -5.59 0.53
CA PHE A 120 4.01 -6.64 -0.19
C PHE A 120 4.52 -8.03 0.20
N ASP A 121 3.61 -8.99 0.36
CA ASP A 121 3.91 -10.36 0.77
C ASP A 121 3.03 -11.38 0.04
N THR A 122 3.50 -12.63 -0.03
CA THR A 122 2.76 -13.79 -0.55
C THR A 122 1.90 -14.44 0.54
N THR A 123 2.30 -14.35 1.81
CA THR A 123 1.60 -14.94 2.95
C THR A 123 0.83 -13.87 3.72
N CYS A 124 -0.48 -14.06 3.82
CA CYS A 124 -1.34 -13.18 4.60
C CYS A 124 -1.37 -13.56 6.09
N GLU A 125 -0.20 -13.81 6.68
CA GLU A 125 -0.02 -14.28 8.05
C GLU A 125 0.64 -13.20 8.94
N PRO A 126 0.21 -13.02 10.19
CA PRO A 126 0.89 -12.14 11.13
C PRO A 126 2.34 -12.56 11.35
N TYR A 127 3.26 -11.59 11.36
CA TYR A 127 4.66 -11.86 11.70
C TYR A 127 4.74 -12.39 13.15
N GLY A 128 5.38 -13.56 13.35
CA GLY A 128 5.53 -14.20 14.66
C GLY A 128 4.64 -15.43 14.90
N GLY A 129 3.84 -15.83 13.92
CA GLY A 129 2.98 -17.03 13.98
C GLY A 129 3.69 -18.36 13.74
N MET A 130 4.96 -18.54 14.09
CA MET A 130 5.61 -19.87 14.14
C MET A 130 6.75 -19.88 15.14
N LEU A 131 6.43 -20.17 16.40
CA LEU A 131 7.16 -21.09 17.27
C LEU A 131 6.12 -21.76 18.18
N LYS A 132 5.68 -22.95 17.80
CA LYS A 132 5.21 -23.97 18.74
C LYS A 132 6.19 -25.12 18.65
#